data_AF-A0AAW8R0S7-F1
#
_entry.id   AF-A0AAW8R0S7-F1
#
_cell.length_a   1.000
_cell.length_b   1.000
_cell.length_c   1.000
_cell.angle_alpha   90.00
_cell.angle_beta   90.00
_cell.angle_gamma   90.00
#
_symmetry.space_group_name_H-M   'P 1'
#
loop_
_entity.id
_entity.type
_entity.pdbx_description
1 polymer ?
#
loop_
_entity_poly.entity_id
_entity_poly.type
_entity_poly.pdbx_seq_one_letter_code
_entity_poly.pdbx_strand_id
1 'polypeptide(L)'
;MFQQNKNESEALEKALNGQYDFDIKSLFMRAGEASRKNMATILKCILAAVFFALGITIVFFQIYEIQTVEQFEAIPLETRYLFQMILECLIAPMLVGLTMIGVRTERKEAVTFSMLWAYYPIFIFVASATLMVALLSQLGFALFLLPGIYVLVTTMFVQALVADKAMSPLAALVLSIKVSNKYLVKIALCYLAFFAMFIFVMITFGFALIWVGPLFFNFKGILYNDLFGGISEVQNAPEHSEEETHFDA
;
A
#
# COMPACT_ATOMS: atom_id res chain seq x y z
N MET A 1 -18.60 19.03 16.75
CA MET A 1 -17.90 19.36 15.48
C MET A 1 -16.61 20.14 15.73
N PHE A 2 -16.62 21.33 16.35
CA PHE A 2 -15.41 22.16 16.51
C PHE A 2 -14.25 21.53 17.31
N GLN A 3 -14.51 20.67 18.31
CA GLN A 3 -13.45 19.99 19.07
C GLN A 3 -12.80 18.82 18.31
N GLN A 4 -13.48 18.24 17.31
CA GLN A 4 -12.97 17.11 16.53
C GLN A 4 -11.96 17.58 15.48
N ASN A 5 -12.25 18.68 14.79
CA ASN A 5 -11.31 19.31 13.83
C ASN A 5 -10.02 19.81 14.48
N LYS A 6 -10.07 20.27 15.75
CA LYS A 6 -8.88 20.73 16.47
C LYS A 6 -7.93 19.57 16.82
N ASN A 7 -8.49 18.44 17.26
CA ASN A 7 -7.71 17.25 17.59
C ASN A 7 -7.07 16.60 16.35
N GLU A 8 -7.74 16.66 15.20
CA GLU A 8 -7.19 16.18 13.92
C GLU A 8 -6.03 17.05 13.43
N SER A 9 -6.15 18.39 13.54
CA SER A 9 -5.08 19.33 13.19
C SER A 9 -3.82 19.18 14.07
N GLU A 10 -3.98 18.96 15.37
CA GLU A 10 -2.85 18.74 16.29
C GLU A 10 -2.16 17.38 16.08
N ALA A 11 -2.92 16.32 15.75
CA ALA A 11 -2.36 15.02 15.40
C ALA A 11 -1.55 15.09 14.09
N LEU A 12 -2.04 15.88 13.12
CA LEU A 12 -1.36 16.17 11.86
C LEU A 12 -0.07 16.95 12.08
N GLU A 13 -0.10 18.02 12.87
CA GLU A 13 1.11 18.78 13.22
C GLU A 13 2.13 17.93 13.95
N LYS A 14 1.72 17.04 14.86
CA LYS A 14 2.66 16.11 15.54
C LYS A 14 3.28 15.09 14.60
N ALA A 15 2.48 14.51 13.69
CA ALA A 15 2.97 13.59 12.67
C ALA A 15 3.96 14.29 11.72
N LEU A 16 3.63 15.51 11.28
CA LEU A 16 4.47 16.37 10.44
C LEU A 16 5.71 16.88 11.18
N ASN A 17 5.64 17.11 12.49
CA ASN A 17 6.73 17.61 13.33
C ASN A 17 7.63 16.49 13.88
N GLY A 18 7.31 15.21 13.62
CA GLY A 18 8.20 14.10 14.01
C GLY A 18 8.08 13.70 15.46
N GLN A 19 7.06 14.22 16.14
CA GLN A 19 6.85 14.02 17.57
C GLN A 19 6.05 12.73 17.83
N TYR A 20 5.73 11.95 16.79
CA TYR A 20 5.13 10.65 16.97
C TYR A 20 6.21 9.65 17.41
N ASP A 21 6.21 9.31 18.70
CA ASP A 21 7.05 8.24 19.20
C ASP A 21 6.39 6.88 18.88
N PHE A 22 6.70 6.37 17.69
CA PHE A 22 6.29 5.03 17.29
C PHE A 22 6.87 3.99 18.25
N ASP A 23 6.01 3.43 19.11
CA ASP A 23 6.30 2.17 19.80
C ASP A 23 6.00 1.00 18.85
N ILE A 24 7.06 0.48 18.25
CA ILE A 24 7.05 -0.67 17.35
C ILE A 24 6.35 -1.88 18.01
N LYS A 25 6.57 -2.09 19.31
CA LYS A 25 5.96 -3.22 20.03
C LYS A 25 4.44 -3.07 20.09
N SER A 26 3.96 -1.88 20.44
CA SER A 26 2.52 -1.60 20.45
C SER A 26 1.87 -1.82 19.08
N LEU A 27 2.58 -1.47 18.00
CA LEU A 27 2.10 -1.61 16.63
C LEU A 27 1.94 -3.08 16.23
N PHE A 28 2.92 -3.93 16.52
CA PHE A 28 2.82 -5.38 16.29
C PHE A 28 1.75 -6.03 17.17
N MET A 29 1.58 -5.57 18.41
CA MET A 29 0.50 -6.07 19.30
C MET A 29 -0.89 -5.75 18.74
N ARG A 30 -1.12 -4.48 18.34
CA ARG A 30 -2.38 -4.05 17.70
C ARG A 30 -2.64 -4.84 16.42
N ALA A 31 -1.62 -5.00 15.57
CA ALA A 31 -1.72 -5.78 14.34
C ALA A 31 -2.05 -7.25 14.61
N GLY A 32 -1.47 -7.85 15.66
CA GLY A 32 -1.78 -9.22 16.07
C GLY A 32 -3.21 -9.39 16.59
N GLU A 33 -3.73 -8.43 17.36
CA GLU A 33 -5.12 -8.42 17.80
C GLU A 33 -6.10 -8.26 16.64
N ALA A 34 -5.84 -7.31 15.73
CA ALA A 34 -6.62 -7.11 14.52
C ALA A 34 -6.63 -8.38 13.65
N SER A 35 -5.47 -9.03 13.51
CA SER A 35 -5.32 -10.26 12.73
C SER A 35 -6.15 -11.41 13.27
N ARG A 36 -6.24 -11.56 14.60
CA ARG A 36 -7.12 -12.58 15.20
C ARG A 36 -8.61 -12.30 14.93
N LYS A 37 -9.01 -11.03 14.83
CA LYS A 37 -10.42 -10.64 14.59
C LYS A 37 -10.83 -10.83 13.14
N ASN A 38 -9.98 -10.48 12.18
CA ASN A 38 -10.30 -10.49 10.76
C ASN A 38 -9.58 -11.58 9.94
N MET A 39 -8.94 -12.55 10.62
CA MET A 39 -8.09 -13.58 10.02
C MET A 39 -8.75 -14.25 8.81
N ALA A 40 -9.98 -14.74 8.99
CA ALA A 40 -10.71 -15.47 7.96
C ALA A 40 -11.02 -14.58 6.74
N THR A 41 -11.34 -13.31 6.96
CA THR A 41 -11.63 -12.37 5.88
C THR A 41 -10.36 -12.06 5.08
N ILE A 42 -9.26 -11.72 5.74
CA ILE A 42 -7.99 -11.44 5.05
C ILE A 42 -7.48 -12.67 4.32
N LEU A 43 -7.54 -13.86 4.94
CA LEU A 43 -7.05 -15.08 4.29
C LEU A 43 -7.86 -15.43 3.03
N LYS A 44 -9.20 -15.28 3.07
CA LYS A 44 -10.05 -15.43 1.87
C LYS A 44 -9.66 -14.44 0.79
N CYS A 45 -9.40 -13.18 1.16
CA CYS A 45 -8.95 -12.16 0.21
C CYS A 45 -7.57 -12.46 -0.40
N ILE A 46 -6.61 -12.90 0.42
CA ILE A 46 -5.28 -13.34 -0.05
C ILE A 46 -5.43 -14.49 -1.04
N LEU A 47 -6.20 -15.53 -0.67
CA LEU A 47 -6.43 -16.68 -1.54
C LEU A 47 -7.08 -16.25 -2.86
N ALA A 48 -8.11 -15.39 -2.82
CA ALA A 48 -8.75 -14.88 -4.02
C ALA A 48 -7.77 -14.09 -4.91
N ALA A 49 -6.90 -13.25 -4.33
CA ALA A 49 -5.87 -12.53 -5.08
C ALA A 49 -4.83 -13.47 -5.71
N VAL A 50 -4.41 -14.51 -4.98
CA VAL A 50 -3.49 -15.53 -5.49
C VAL A 50 -4.13 -16.32 -6.63
N PHE A 51 -5.36 -16.80 -6.48
CA PHE A 51 -6.06 -17.52 -7.55
C PHE A 51 -6.31 -16.65 -8.78
N PHE A 52 -6.62 -15.37 -8.58
CA PHE A 52 -6.76 -14.42 -9.67
C PHE A 52 -5.45 -14.23 -10.44
N ALA A 53 -4.33 -14.03 -9.72
CA ALA A 53 -3.00 -13.93 -10.31
C ALA A 53 -2.62 -15.21 -11.07
N LEU A 54 -2.80 -16.38 -10.44
CA LEU A 54 -2.53 -17.68 -11.05
C LEU A 54 -3.36 -17.91 -12.31
N GLY A 55 -4.64 -17.54 -12.31
CA GLY A 55 -5.50 -17.64 -13.49
C GLY A 55 -4.95 -16.85 -14.67
N ILE A 56 -4.50 -15.61 -14.45
CA ILE A 56 -3.89 -14.76 -15.48
C ILE A 56 -2.56 -15.38 -15.97
N THR A 57 -1.72 -15.87 -15.05
CA THR A 57 -0.45 -16.53 -15.41
C THR A 57 -0.66 -17.81 -16.21
N ILE A 58 -1.66 -18.62 -15.87
CA ILE A 58 -2.01 -19.84 -16.63
C ILE A 58 -2.45 -19.47 -18.05
N VAL A 59 -3.30 -18.45 -18.22
CA VAL A 59 -3.72 -17.97 -19.54
C VAL A 59 -2.50 -17.51 -20.36
N PHE A 60 -1.58 -16.76 -19.74
CA PHE A 60 -0.34 -16.35 -20.41
C PHE A 60 0.50 -17.56 -20.84
N PHE A 61 0.66 -18.57 -19.97
CA PHE A 61 1.41 -19.79 -20.32
C PHE A 61 0.75 -20.57 -21.45
N GLN A 62 -0.58 -20.61 -21.51
CA GLN A 62 -1.31 -21.25 -22.61
C GLN A 62 -1.13 -20.52 -23.94
N ILE A 63 -1.16 -19.19 -23.93
CA ILE A 63 -0.99 -18.36 -25.15
C ILE A 63 0.41 -18.57 -25.77
N TYR A 64 1.44 -18.74 -24.93
CA TYR A 64 2.83 -18.90 -25.37
C TYR A 64 3.33 -20.36 -25.32
N GLU A 65 2.42 -21.32 -25.11
CA GLU A 65 2.72 -22.76 -25.05
C GLU A 65 3.86 -23.14 -24.08
N ILE A 66 3.93 -22.44 -22.95
CA ILE A 66 4.98 -22.60 -21.95
C ILE A 66 4.70 -23.82 -21.08
N GLN A 67 5.58 -24.82 -21.15
CA GLN A 67 5.55 -26.02 -20.31
C GLN A 67 6.86 -26.22 -19.54
N THR A 68 7.95 -25.60 -20.01
CA THR A 68 9.30 -25.72 -19.45
C THR A 68 9.93 -24.36 -19.19
N VAL A 69 10.96 -24.33 -18.34
CA VAL A 69 11.72 -23.10 -18.05
C VAL A 69 12.41 -22.56 -19.31
N GLU A 70 12.91 -23.44 -20.18
CA GLU A 70 13.56 -23.07 -21.43
C GLU A 70 12.61 -22.31 -22.37
N GLN A 71 11.36 -22.77 -22.51
CA GLN A 71 10.35 -22.07 -23.31
C GLN A 71 9.99 -20.71 -22.72
N PHE A 72 9.93 -20.59 -21.39
CA PHE A 72 9.70 -19.31 -20.74
C PHE A 72 10.85 -18.32 -20.99
N GLU A 73 12.10 -18.79 -20.92
CA GLU A 73 13.29 -17.96 -21.18
C GLU A 73 13.45 -17.57 -22.65
N ALA A 74 12.95 -18.40 -23.57
CA ALA A 74 12.93 -18.11 -25.00
C ALA A 74 11.96 -16.97 -25.38
N ILE A 75 11.01 -16.62 -24.51
CA ILE A 75 10.12 -15.47 -24.74
C ILE A 75 10.94 -14.17 -24.68
N PRO A 76 10.76 -13.26 -25.66
CA PRO A 76 11.42 -11.97 -25.66
C PRO A 76 11.29 -11.27 -24.31
N LEU A 77 12.40 -10.67 -23.86
CA LEU A 77 12.49 -10.07 -22.54
C LEU A 77 11.44 -8.96 -22.36
N GLU A 78 11.21 -8.16 -23.41
CA GLU A 78 10.16 -7.14 -23.43
C GLU A 78 8.76 -7.72 -23.19
N THR A 79 8.44 -8.88 -23.77
CA THR A 79 7.14 -9.54 -23.59
C THR A 79 6.94 -10.02 -22.16
N ARG A 80 7.99 -10.57 -21.54
CA ARG A 80 7.93 -11.01 -20.13
C ARG A 80 7.71 -9.83 -19.18
N TYR A 81 8.43 -8.72 -19.38
CA TYR A 81 8.25 -7.52 -18.57
C TYR A 81 6.88 -6.87 -18.78
N LEU A 82 6.39 -6.79 -20.02
CA LEU A 82 5.06 -6.28 -20.31
C LEU A 82 3.98 -7.11 -19.61
N PHE A 83 4.10 -8.44 -19.66
CA PHE A 83 3.19 -9.33 -18.93
C PHE A 83 3.23 -9.06 -17.42
N GLN A 84 4.42 -8.93 -16.83
CA GLN A 84 4.55 -8.62 -15.40
C GLN A 84 3.88 -7.29 -15.04
N MET A 85 4.09 -6.23 -15.83
CA MET A 85 3.47 -4.93 -15.60
C MET A 85 1.93 -5.01 -15.68
N ILE A 86 1.40 -5.73 -16.67
CA ILE A 86 -0.05 -5.94 -16.82
C ILE A 86 -0.60 -6.69 -15.60
N LEU A 87 0.07 -7.76 -15.18
CA LEU A 87 -0.31 -8.56 -14.02
C LEU A 87 -0.32 -7.73 -12.73
N GLU A 88 0.72 -6.92 -12.50
CA GLU A 88 0.81 -6.01 -11.35
C GLU A 88 -0.34 -4.99 -11.35
N CYS A 89 -0.64 -4.37 -12.50
CA CYS A 89 -1.77 -3.45 -12.63
C CYS A 89 -3.11 -4.12 -12.31
N LEU A 90 -3.36 -5.33 -12.84
CA LEU A 90 -4.62 -6.05 -12.63
C LEU A 90 -4.82 -6.49 -11.19
N ILE A 91 -3.75 -6.82 -10.47
CA ILE A 91 -3.78 -7.24 -9.07
C ILE A 91 -3.79 -6.03 -8.11
N ALA A 92 -3.25 -4.88 -8.52
CA ALA A 92 -3.06 -3.72 -7.64
C ALA A 92 -4.33 -3.29 -6.87
N PRO A 93 -5.53 -3.16 -7.48
CA PRO A 93 -6.75 -2.82 -6.73
C PRO A 93 -7.11 -3.85 -5.65
N MET A 94 -6.80 -5.14 -5.87
CA MET A 94 -7.02 -6.19 -4.88
C MET A 94 -6.08 -6.02 -3.68
N LEU A 95 -4.79 -5.72 -3.94
CA LEU A 95 -3.82 -5.47 -2.87
C LEU A 95 -4.14 -4.19 -2.08
N VAL A 96 -4.69 -3.19 -2.76
CA VAL A 96 -5.25 -1.99 -2.13
C VAL A 96 -6.44 -2.35 -1.25
N GLY A 97 -7.42 -3.09 -1.77
CA GLY A 97 -8.57 -3.55 -0.99
C GLY A 97 -8.14 -4.32 0.27
N LEU A 98 -7.11 -5.15 0.15
CA LEU A 98 -6.54 -5.91 1.25
C LEU A 98 -5.84 -5.02 2.29
N THR A 99 -5.10 -4.01 1.84
CA THR A 99 -4.50 -2.99 2.72
C THR A 99 -5.60 -2.19 3.44
N MET A 100 -6.66 -1.82 2.73
CA MET A 100 -7.77 -1.04 3.27
C MET A 100 -8.64 -1.81 4.26
N ILE A 101 -8.73 -3.14 4.14
CA ILE A 101 -9.31 -3.98 5.21
C ILE A 101 -8.55 -3.78 6.53
N GLY A 102 -7.21 -3.68 6.49
CA GLY A 102 -6.38 -3.37 7.66
C GLY A 102 -6.68 -1.99 8.23
N VAL A 103 -6.78 -0.96 7.37
CA VAL A 103 -7.13 0.41 7.76
C VAL A 103 -8.51 0.46 8.44
N ARG A 104 -9.51 -0.17 7.84
CA ARG A 104 -10.88 -0.22 8.36
C ARG A 104 -10.98 -0.98 9.67
N THR A 105 -10.19 -2.04 9.84
CA THR A 105 -10.12 -2.79 11.10
C THR A 105 -9.61 -1.91 12.24
N GLU A 106 -8.61 -1.08 11.99
CA GLU A 106 -8.12 -0.11 12.99
C GLU A 106 -9.16 0.97 13.30
N ARG A 107 -9.88 1.44 12.28
CA ARG A 107 -11.00 2.38 12.43
C ARG A 107 -12.25 1.76 13.07
N LYS A 108 -12.19 0.49 13.47
CA LYS A 108 -13.31 -0.29 14.08
C LYS A 108 -14.53 -0.40 13.15
N GLU A 109 -14.30 -0.33 11.85
CA GLU A 109 -15.33 -0.50 10.84
C GLU A 109 -15.53 -1.99 10.51
N ALA A 110 -16.72 -2.34 10.03
CA ALA A 110 -17.00 -3.69 9.56
C ALA A 110 -16.13 -4.02 8.34
N VAL A 111 -15.58 -5.24 8.29
CA VAL A 111 -14.75 -5.72 7.18
C VAL A 111 -15.39 -6.93 6.51
N THR A 112 -15.45 -6.91 5.18
CA THR A 112 -16.10 -7.96 4.38
C THR A 112 -15.22 -8.37 3.21
N PHE A 113 -15.41 -9.59 2.72
CA PHE A 113 -14.69 -10.11 1.55
C PHE A 113 -14.94 -9.27 0.28
N SER A 114 -16.13 -8.70 0.13
CA SER A 114 -16.48 -7.83 -1.01
C SER A 114 -15.56 -6.62 -1.15
N MET A 115 -14.90 -6.17 -0.07
CA MET A 115 -13.97 -5.04 -0.11
C MET A 115 -12.74 -5.29 -0.97
N LEU A 116 -12.41 -6.56 -1.25
CA LEU A 116 -11.35 -6.92 -2.19
C LEU A 116 -11.54 -6.28 -3.57
N TRP A 117 -12.81 -6.13 -3.97
CA TRP A 117 -13.19 -5.63 -5.29
C TRP A 117 -13.55 -4.14 -5.29
N ALA A 118 -13.57 -3.49 -4.11
CA ALA A 118 -14.11 -2.14 -3.94
C ALA A 118 -13.33 -1.05 -4.71
N TYR A 119 -12.07 -1.31 -5.04
CA TYR A 119 -11.17 -0.32 -5.66
C TYR A 119 -10.96 -0.53 -7.17
N TYR A 120 -11.66 -1.49 -7.79
CA TYR A 120 -11.68 -1.62 -9.25
C TYR A 120 -12.31 -0.42 -9.99
N PRO A 121 -13.33 0.29 -9.45
CA PRO A 121 -13.86 1.49 -10.11
C PRO A 121 -12.81 2.59 -10.30
N ILE A 122 -11.82 2.67 -9.40
CA ILE A 122 -10.69 3.62 -9.50
C ILE A 122 -9.42 2.96 -10.07
N PHE A 123 -9.57 1.86 -10.80
CA PHE A 123 -8.46 1.07 -11.35
C PHE A 123 -7.40 1.93 -12.03
N ILE A 124 -7.80 2.90 -12.87
CA ILE A 124 -6.84 3.71 -13.63
C ILE A 124 -5.90 4.53 -12.73
N PHE A 125 -6.40 5.03 -11.60
CA PHE A 125 -5.61 5.78 -10.62
C PHE A 125 -4.71 4.85 -9.80
N VAL A 126 -5.21 3.68 -9.41
CA VAL A 126 -4.43 2.69 -8.67
C VAL A 126 -3.33 2.09 -9.55
N ALA A 127 -3.64 1.77 -10.81
CA ALA A 127 -2.70 1.23 -11.78
C ALA A 127 -1.61 2.25 -12.11
N SER A 128 -1.96 3.50 -12.40
CA SER A 128 -0.96 4.56 -12.64
C SER A 128 -0.06 4.79 -11.44
N ALA A 129 -0.61 4.83 -10.21
CA ALA A 129 0.20 4.89 -8.99
C ALA A 129 1.16 3.71 -8.86
N THR A 130 0.68 2.50 -9.15
CA THR A 130 1.49 1.27 -9.10
C THR A 130 2.64 1.33 -10.11
N LEU A 131 2.37 1.78 -11.34
CA LEU A 131 3.39 1.93 -12.38
C LEU A 131 4.42 3.01 -12.02
N MET A 132 4.00 4.14 -11.46
CA MET A 132 4.93 5.19 -10.99
C MET A 132 5.87 4.65 -9.91
N VAL A 133 5.32 3.89 -8.94
CA VAL A 133 6.11 3.24 -7.89
C VAL A 133 7.06 2.19 -8.48
N ALA A 134 6.59 1.39 -9.43
CA ALA A 134 7.40 0.37 -10.10
C ALA A 134 8.58 1.01 -10.86
N LEU A 135 8.34 2.06 -11.66
CA LEU A 135 9.38 2.79 -12.38
C LEU A 135 10.40 3.41 -11.44
N LEU A 136 9.95 4.06 -10.36
CA LEU A 136 10.84 4.67 -9.38
C LEU A 136 11.67 3.62 -8.63
N SER A 137 11.06 2.47 -8.33
CA SER A 137 11.75 1.36 -7.67
C SER A 137 12.81 0.74 -8.57
N GLN A 138 12.48 0.52 -9.85
CA GLN A 138 13.43 0.04 -10.85
C GLN A 138 14.60 1.00 -11.02
N LEU A 139 14.34 2.31 -11.11
CA LEU A 139 15.39 3.32 -11.18
C LEU A 139 16.26 3.34 -9.91
N GLY A 140 15.64 3.18 -8.75
CA GLY A 140 16.34 3.05 -7.47
C GLY A 140 17.30 1.86 -7.47
N PHE A 141 16.83 0.67 -7.85
CA PHE A 141 17.66 -0.53 -7.92
C PHE A 141 18.71 -0.50 -9.03
N ALA A 142 18.42 0.15 -10.15
CA ALA A 142 19.38 0.36 -11.24
C ALA A 142 20.56 1.23 -10.79
N LEU A 143 20.32 2.17 -9.87
CA LEU A 143 21.37 3.01 -9.30
C LEU A 143 22.19 2.25 -8.24
N PHE A 144 21.52 1.70 -7.22
CA PHE A 144 22.15 0.86 -6.20
C PHE A 144 21.09 0.13 -5.33
N LEU A 145 21.50 -0.84 -4.52
CA LEU A 145 20.60 -1.57 -3.63
C LEU A 145 19.92 -0.66 -2.58
N LEU A 146 20.68 0.24 -1.95
CA LEU A 146 20.15 1.13 -0.91
C LEU A 146 19.08 2.13 -1.42
N PRO A 147 19.29 2.86 -2.54
CA PRO A 147 18.24 3.67 -3.16
C PRO A 147 16.98 2.88 -3.52
N GLY A 148 17.12 1.66 -4.05
CA GLY A 148 15.98 0.78 -4.34
C GLY A 148 15.15 0.46 -3.09
N ILE A 149 15.81 0.04 -2.00
CA ILE A 149 15.15 -0.21 -0.71
C ILE A 149 14.50 1.07 -0.16
N TYR A 150 15.18 2.21 -0.25
CA TYR A 150 14.62 3.50 0.16
C TYR A 150 13.31 3.81 -0.57
N VAL A 151 13.26 3.63 -1.88
CA VAL A 151 12.03 3.86 -2.66
C VAL A 151 10.93 2.90 -2.21
N LEU A 152 11.20 1.61 -2.04
CA LEU A 152 10.20 0.64 -1.57
C LEU A 152 9.58 1.04 -0.22
N VAL A 153 10.43 1.42 0.74
CA VAL A 153 9.99 1.80 2.09
C VAL A 153 9.24 3.13 2.08
N THR A 154 9.61 4.08 1.22
CA THR A 154 8.98 5.41 1.20
C THR A 154 7.70 5.47 0.36
N THR A 155 7.49 4.52 -0.56
CA THR A 155 6.34 4.51 -1.48
C THR A 155 5.28 3.46 -1.18
N MET A 156 5.46 2.66 -0.12
CA MET A 156 4.56 1.58 0.26
C MET A 156 3.10 2.00 0.57
N PHE A 157 2.87 3.28 0.91
CA PHE A 157 1.55 3.82 1.25
C PHE A 157 0.86 4.54 0.08
N VAL A 158 1.54 4.70 -1.06
CA VAL A 158 1.01 5.47 -2.20
C VAL A 158 -0.35 4.95 -2.65
N GLN A 159 -0.49 3.63 -2.80
CA GLN A 159 -1.73 3.04 -3.27
C GLN A 159 -2.87 3.20 -2.24
N ALA A 160 -2.56 3.18 -0.94
CA ALA A 160 -3.54 3.42 0.13
C ALA A 160 -3.97 4.89 0.17
N LEU A 161 -3.05 5.83 -0.05
CA LEU A 161 -3.35 7.27 -0.16
C LEU A 161 -4.28 7.57 -1.33
N VAL A 162 -4.04 6.97 -2.50
CA VAL A 162 -4.95 7.11 -3.65
C VAL A 162 -6.34 6.59 -3.32
N ALA A 163 -6.42 5.46 -2.61
CA ALA A 163 -7.68 4.79 -2.31
C ALA A 163 -8.51 5.41 -1.18
N ASP A 164 -7.85 5.90 -0.12
CA ASP A 164 -8.49 6.45 1.07
C ASP A 164 -8.71 7.96 0.98
N LYS A 165 -7.82 8.69 0.29
CA LYS A 165 -7.86 10.16 0.20
C LYS A 165 -8.17 10.68 -1.20
N ALA A 166 -8.49 9.81 -2.14
CA ALA A 166 -8.79 10.16 -3.55
C ALA A 166 -7.74 11.08 -4.20
N MET A 167 -6.47 10.97 -3.76
CA MET A 167 -5.39 11.81 -4.26
C MET A 167 -4.94 11.38 -5.64
N SER A 168 -4.42 12.32 -6.43
CA SER A 168 -3.75 11.98 -7.68
C SER A 168 -2.50 11.11 -7.39
N PRO A 169 -2.14 10.17 -8.29
CA PRO A 169 -0.99 9.28 -8.12
C PRO A 169 0.32 10.00 -7.76
N LEU A 170 0.59 11.14 -8.41
CA LEU A 170 1.78 11.94 -8.17
C LEU A 170 1.74 12.62 -6.79
N ALA A 171 0.59 13.19 -6.40
CA ALA A 171 0.43 13.81 -5.09
C ALA A 171 0.59 12.77 -3.96
N ALA A 172 -0.01 11.59 -4.13
CA ALA A 172 0.15 10.46 -3.22
C ALA A 172 1.60 10.00 -3.10
N LEU A 173 2.34 9.95 -4.22
CA LEU A 173 3.77 9.61 -4.26
C LEU A 173 4.61 10.59 -3.42
N VAL A 174 4.48 11.88 -3.69
CA VAL A 174 5.23 12.93 -2.99
C VAL A 174 4.91 12.92 -1.49
N LEU A 175 3.62 12.82 -1.15
CA LEU A 175 3.18 12.78 0.25
C LEU A 175 3.71 11.55 0.99
N SER A 176 3.62 10.36 0.37
CA SER A 176 4.14 9.11 0.94
C SER A 176 5.62 9.23 1.25
N ILE A 177 6.41 9.77 0.32
CA ILE A 177 7.86 9.95 0.51
C ILE A 177 8.13 10.96 1.63
N LYS A 178 7.47 12.12 1.61
CA LYS A 178 7.68 13.18 2.60
C LYS A 178 7.43 12.69 4.04
N VAL A 179 6.33 11.98 4.26
CA VAL A 179 5.98 11.46 5.60
C VAL A 179 6.85 10.26 5.97
N SER A 180 7.02 9.29 5.07
CA SER A 180 7.78 8.08 5.37
C SER A 180 9.26 8.35 5.60
N ASN A 181 9.85 9.35 4.92
CA ASN A 181 11.24 9.74 5.12
C ASN A 181 11.52 10.19 6.56
N LYS A 182 10.53 10.79 7.23
CA LYS A 182 10.67 11.23 8.63
C LYS A 182 10.80 10.07 9.63
N TYR A 183 10.19 8.93 9.31
CA TYR A 183 10.17 7.74 10.14
C TYR A 183 10.92 6.57 9.49
N LEU A 184 11.79 6.87 8.52
CA LEU A 184 12.40 5.88 7.61
C LEU A 184 13.04 4.72 8.37
N VAL A 185 13.87 5.01 9.38
CA VAL A 185 14.59 3.98 10.15
C VAL A 185 13.62 3.08 10.91
N LYS A 186 12.59 3.65 11.55
CA LYS A 186 11.60 2.88 12.32
C LYS A 186 10.76 2.00 11.39
N ILE A 187 10.27 2.55 10.28
CA ILE A 187 9.51 1.80 9.27
C ILE A 187 10.39 0.70 8.67
N ALA A 188 11.62 1.02 8.26
CA ALA A 188 12.56 0.06 7.71
C ALA A 188 12.84 -1.11 8.67
N LEU A 189 12.98 -0.84 9.98
CA LEU A 189 13.17 -1.89 10.98
C LEU A 189 11.95 -2.82 11.08
N CYS A 190 10.74 -2.29 11.06
CA CYS A 190 9.52 -3.10 11.03
C CYS A 190 9.44 -3.97 9.77
N TYR A 191 9.76 -3.40 8.61
CA TYR A 191 9.75 -4.13 7.34
C TYR A 191 10.88 -5.16 7.24
N LEU A 192 12.01 -4.94 7.90
CA LEU A 192 13.07 -5.94 8.06
C LEU A 192 12.59 -7.12 8.91
N ALA A 193 11.81 -6.87 9.96
CA ALA A 193 11.15 -7.94 10.72
C ALA A 193 10.17 -8.74 9.83
N PHE A 194 9.36 -8.08 9.02
CA PHE A 194 8.49 -8.78 8.05
C PHE A 194 9.29 -9.54 7.00
N PHE A 195 10.40 -9.01 6.52
CA PHE A 195 11.29 -9.71 5.59
C PHE A 195 11.77 -11.04 6.18
N ALA A 196 12.20 -11.06 7.44
CA ALA A 196 12.57 -12.29 8.15
C ALA A 196 11.37 -13.26 8.28
N MET A 197 10.17 -12.76 8.58
CA MET A 197 8.95 -13.57 8.61
C MET A 197 8.59 -14.16 7.24
N PHE A 198 8.77 -13.41 6.15
CA PHE A 198 8.53 -13.90 4.79
C PHE A 198 9.56 -14.95 4.35
N ILE A 199 10.82 -14.87 4.80
CA ILE A 199 11.78 -15.97 4.63
C ILE A 199 11.27 -17.24 5.32
N PHE A 200 10.72 -17.13 6.53
CA PHE A 200 10.10 -18.26 7.23
C PHE A 200 8.87 -18.81 6.48
N VAL A 201 8.09 -17.96 5.82
CA VAL A 201 7.01 -18.39 4.92
C VAL A 201 7.56 -19.23 3.77
N MET A 202 8.68 -18.85 3.15
CA MET A 202 9.31 -19.64 2.09
C MET A 202 9.79 -21.01 2.59
N ILE A 203 10.47 -21.04 3.75
CA ILE A 203 10.97 -22.29 4.36
C ILE A 203 9.81 -23.26 4.67
N THR A 204 8.65 -22.73 5.04
CA THR A 204 7.43 -23.51 5.32
C THR A 204 6.56 -23.72 4.08
N PHE A 205 7.08 -23.50 2.87
CA PHE A 205 6.34 -23.66 1.61
C PHE A 205 4.99 -22.91 1.56
N GLY A 206 4.93 -21.75 2.21
CA GLY A 206 3.73 -20.92 2.27
C GLY A 206 2.81 -21.21 3.46
N PHE A 207 3.00 -22.27 4.25
CA PHE A 207 2.09 -22.57 5.36
C PHE A 207 2.06 -21.46 6.43
N ALA A 208 3.19 -20.80 6.71
CA ALA A 208 3.21 -19.69 7.65
C ALA A 208 2.45 -18.43 7.15
N LEU A 209 2.07 -18.36 5.86
CA LEU A 209 1.31 -17.24 5.30
C LEU A 209 -0.07 -17.08 5.97
N ILE A 210 -0.63 -18.18 6.52
CA ILE A 210 -1.88 -18.17 7.28
C ILE A 210 -1.84 -17.16 8.43
N TRP A 211 -0.67 -16.99 9.06
CA TRP A 211 -0.47 -16.10 10.20
C TRP A 211 0.22 -14.79 9.78
N VAL A 212 1.25 -14.90 8.94
CA VAL A 212 2.06 -13.75 8.51
C VAL A 212 1.28 -12.83 7.58
N GLY A 213 0.43 -13.36 6.70
CA GLY A 213 -0.38 -12.58 5.77
C GLY A 213 -1.33 -11.59 6.48
N PRO A 214 -2.25 -12.09 7.33
CA PRO A 214 -3.11 -11.22 8.14
C PRO A 214 -2.34 -10.21 8.99
N LEU A 215 -1.23 -10.64 9.61
CA LEU A 215 -0.38 -9.76 10.41
C LEU A 215 0.18 -8.61 9.57
N PHE A 216 0.69 -8.90 8.38
CA PHE A 216 1.28 -7.93 7.47
C PHE A 216 0.26 -6.87 7.00
N PHE A 217 -0.92 -7.30 6.53
CA PHE A 217 -1.91 -6.36 6.01
C PHE A 217 -2.55 -5.50 7.11
N ASN A 218 -2.80 -6.07 8.29
CA ASN A 218 -3.26 -5.28 9.44
C ASN A 218 -2.18 -4.32 9.91
N PHE A 219 -0.93 -4.76 10.04
CA PHE A 219 0.18 -3.87 10.40
C PHE A 219 0.29 -2.70 9.43
N LYS A 220 0.27 -2.98 8.12
CA LYS A 220 0.35 -1.95 7.08
C LYS A 220 -0.81 -0.95 7.19
N GLY A 221 -2.02 -1.45 7.41
CA GLY A 221 -3.21 -0.60 7.57
C GLY A 221 -3.21 0.25 8.84
N ILE A 222 -2.77 -0.31 9.97
CA ILE A 222 -2.64 0.42 11.23
C ILE A 222 -1.56 1.50 11.12
N LEU A 223 -0.38 1.14 10.61
CA LEU A 223 0.71 2.09 10.39
C LEU A 223 0.30 3.21 9.42
N TYR A 224 -0.46 2.88 8.37
CA TYR A 224 -1.04 3.88 7.49
C TYR A 224 -1.97 4.82 8.25
N ASN A 225 -2.86 4.30 9.10
CA ASN A 225 -3.80 5.12 9.87
C ASN A 225 -3.07 6.01 10.90
N ASP A 226 -2.01 5.50 11.54
CA ASP A 226 -1.19 6.28 12.48
C ASP A 226 -0.43 7.42 11.78
N LEU A 227 0.06 7.20 10.55
CA LEU A 227 0.84 8.18 9.79
C LEU A 227 -0.03 9.19 9.02
N PHE A 228 -1.17 8.75 8.48
CA PHE A 228 -1.96 9.52 7.52
C PHE A 228 -3.43 9.70 7.92
N GLY A 229 -3.91 9.07 8.99
CA GLY A 229 -5.32 9.09 9.40
C GLY A 229 -5.87 10.48 9.75
N GLY A 230 -5.03 11.38 10.25
CA GLY A 230 -5.42 12.78 10.56
C GLY A 230 -5.32 13.77 9.39
N ILE A 231 -4.87 13.33 8.20
CA ILE A 231 -4.77 14.21 7.03
C ILE A 231 -6.13 14.27 6.34
N SER A 232 -7.07 15.04 6.86
CA SER A 232 -8.35 15.32 6.19
C SER A 232 -8.15 16.47 5.18
N GLU A 233 -8.28 16.20 3.88
CA GLU A 233 -8.57 17.14 2.77
C GLU A 233 -7.86 18.53 2.66
N VAL A 234 -6.63 18.73 3.14
CA VAL A 234 -5.95 20.05 2.94
C VAL A 234 -5.44 20.28 1.50
N GLN A 235 -5.52 19.30 0.59
CA GLN A 235 -4.96 19.44 -0.77
C GLN A 235 -5.96 19.77 -1.89
N ASN A 236 -7.21 20.13 -1.56
CA ASN A 236 -8.19 20.65 -2.53
C ASN A 236 -8.64 22.09 -2.22
N ALA A 237 -7.76 22.93 -1.66
CA ALA A 237 -7.93 24.37 -1.72
C ALA A 237 -6.92 24.93 -2.73
N PRO A 238 -7.34 25.37 -3.93
CA PRO A 238 -6.50 26.28 -4.68
C PRO A 238 -6.33 27.55 -3.84
N GLU A 239 -5.08 27.93 -3.58
CA GLU A 239 -4.73 29.30 -3.21
C GLU A 239 -5.24 30.21 -4.33
N HIS A 240 -6.42 30.80 -4.14
CA HIS A 240 -6.75 32.07 -4.75
C HIS A 240 -6.81 33.10 -3.63
N SER A 241 -5.65 33.72 -3.40
CA SER A 241 -5.59 35.08 -2.92
C SER A 241 -6.27 35.98 -3.94
N GLU A 242 -7.50 36.41 -3.68
CA GLU A 242 -8.03 37.62 -4.30
C GLU A 242 -8.61 38.52 -3.22
N GLU A 243 -7.89 39.62 -3.06
CA GLU A 243 -8.19 40.82 -2.30
C GLU A 243 -9.67 41.20 -2.38
N GLU A 244 -10.29 41.38 -1.21
CA GLU A 244 -11.53 42.13 -1.06
C GLU A 244 -11.33 43.56 -1.60
N THR A 245 -11.67 43.77 -2.86
CA THR A 245 -11.89 45.12 -3.40
C THR A 245 -13.35 45.49 -3.14
N HIS A 246 -13.54 46.09 -1.97
CA HIS A 246 -14.73 46.83 -1.57
C HIS A 246 -14.97 47.98 -2.57
N PHE A 247 -15.95 47.83 -3.47
CA PHE A 247 -16.48 48.91 -4.29
C PHE A 247 -17.91 49.21 -3.83
N ASP A 248 -18.04 50.27 -3.03
CA ASP A 248 -19.32 50.92 -2.76
C ASP A 248 -19.75 51.73 -3.99
N ALA A 249 -21.00 51.54 -4.43
CA ALA A 249 -21.71 52.38 -5.37
C ALA A 249 -23.12 52.66 -4.85
#